data_AF-A0A0V8D611-F1
#
_entry.id   AF-A0A0V8D611-F1
#
_cell.length_a   1.000
_cell.length_b   1.000
_cell.length_c   1.000
_cell.angle_alpha   90.00
_cell.angle_beta   90.00
_cell.angle_gamma   90.00
#
_symmetry.space_group_name_H-M   'P 1'
#
loop_
_entity.id
_entity.type
_entity.pdbx_description
1 polymer ?
#
loop_
_entity_poly.entity_id
_entity_poly.type
_entity_poly.pdbx_seq_one_letter_code
_entity_poly.pdbx_strand_id
1 'polypeptide(L)'
;MNRNKQSTTFNYYFNITNKMKNFIKNSGTSPSVKFENRQDYQPIFDNKQQVGLTISSNVSQTEHEIADFSLTLPGYHFEGWKIVRDSHYVIPHNISREQAALYAGENSALHKTGISPDFLWTAGDYLQNVGKEYDLYAQWTPLEYEIRYSSRTINKVELSWTHPSDVRTVEKNFIPYLKPELRGYDFAGWTSIVDSTEQTIFEPYTIIPAGIGPVKLIALFEEEF
;
A
#
# COMPACT_ATOMS: atom_id res chain seq x y z
N MET A 1 -40.89 29.44 9.39
CA MET A 1 -39.49 29.32 9.84
C MET A 1 -38.93 28.02 9.29
N ASN A 2 -38.11 28.10 8.25
CA ASN A 2 -37.47 26.95 7.61
C ASN A 2 -36.40 26.42 8.56
N ARG A 3 -36.66 25.31 9.27
CA ARG A 3 -35.59 24.56 9.93
C ARG A 3 -34.72 24.01 8.80
N ASN A 4 -33.57 24.63 8.57
CA ASN A 4 -32.53 24.07 7.69
C ASN A 4 -32.28 22.63 8.16
N LYS A 5 -32.79 21.67 7.39
CA LYS A 5 -32.53 20.24 7.58
C LYS A 5 -31.02 20.06 7.41
N GLN A 6 -30.31 19.80 8.50
CA GLN A 6 -28.86 19.60 8.45
C GLN A 6 -28.60 18.23 7.83
N SER A 7 -28.22 18.21 6.56
CA SER A 7 -27.65 17.04 5.90
C SER A 7 -26.23 16.81 6.40
N THR A 8 -25.80 15.56 6.47
CA THR A 8 -24.42 15.21 6.80
C THR A 8 -23.68 14.76 5.56
N THR A 9 -22.50 15.32 5.34
CA THR A 9 -21.64 14.98 4.20
C THR A 9 -20.55 14.00 4.62
N PHE A 10 -20.30 13.00 3.77
CA PHE A 10 -19.21 12.04 3.91
C PHE A 10 -18.29 12.15 2.69
N ASN A 11 -17.06 12.59 2.90
CA ASN A 11 -16.05 12.76 1.87
C ASN A 11 -15.02 11.64 1.94
N TYR A 12 -14.99 10.78 0.93
CA TYR A 12 -14.05 9.67 0.80
C TYR A 12 -12.87 10.07 -0.07
N TYR A 13 -11.74 10.39 0.56
CA TYR A 13 -10.50 10.75 -0.10
C TYR A 13 -9.59 9.53 -0.33
N PHE A 14 -9.15 9.33 -1.56
CA PHE A 14 -8.23 8.23 -1.93
C PHE A 14 -6.85 8.35 -1.25
N ASN A 15 -6.49 9.55 -0.76
CA ASN A 15 -5.34 9.79 0.11
C ASN A 15 -3.99 9.25 -0.43
N ILE A 16 -3.69 9.55 -1.70
CA ILE A 16 -2.45 9.11 -2.36
C ILE A 16 -1.38 10.20 -2.28
N THR A 17 -0.29 9.92 -1.56
CA THR A 17 0.82 10.87 -1.39
C THR A 17 1.69 10.99 -2.65
N ASN A 18 2.40 12.11 -2.81
CA ASN A 18 3.36 12.28 -3.90
C ASN A 18 4.48 11.23 -3.87
N LYS A 19 4.88 10.78 -2.66
CA LYS A 19 5.87 9.72 -2.48
C LYS A 19 5.38 8.40 -3.09
N MET A 20 4.15 8.00 -2.75
CA MET A 20 3.53 6.79 -3.31
C MET A 20 3.41 6.89 -4.84
N LYS A 21 2.96 8.04 -5.36
CA LYS A 21 2.87 8.27 -6.81
C LYS A 21 4.23 8.07 -7.50
N ASN A 22 5.31 8.55 -6.89
CA ASN A 22 6.66 8.40 -7.45
C ASN A 22 7.13 6.95 -7.45
N PHE A 23 6.88 6.18 -6.38
CA PHE A 23 7.21 4.76 -6.34
C PHE A 23 6.50 3.95 -7.44
N ILE A 24 5.20 4.19 -7.64
CA ILE A 24 4.42 3.49 -8.68
C ILE A 24 4.91 3.87 -10.09
N LYS A 25 5.24 5.15 -10.32
CA LYS A 25 5.81 5.59 -11.60
C LYS A 25 7.16 4.91 -11.88
N ASN A 26 8.01 4.81 -10.85
CA ASN A 26 9.32 4.18 -10.96
C ASN A 26 9.22 2.67 -11.23
N SER A 27 8.13 2.02 -10.84
CA SER A 27 7.85 0.61 -11.19
C SER A 27 7.26 0.45 -12.60
N GLY A 28 7.26 1.49 -13.44
CA GLY A 28 6.71 1.45 -14.79
C GLY A 28 5.18 1.40 -14.87
N THR A 29 4.49 1.71 -13.77
CA THR A 29 3.02 1.65 -13.69
C THR A 29 2.39 3.03 -13.51
N SER A 30 1.12 3.17 -13.88
CA SER A 30 0.36 4.40 -13.65
C SER A 30 -0.07 4.54 -12.18
N PRO A 31 0.19 5.70 -11.52
CA PRO A 31 -0.22 5.96 -10.14
C PRO A 31 -1.69 6.41 -10.04
N SER A 32 -2.60 5.61 -10.59
CA SER A 32 -4.04 5.88 -10.62
C SER A 32 -4.79 4.88 -9.76
N VAL A 33 -5.63 5.39 -8.86
CA VAL A 33 -6.58 4.57 -8.09
C VAL A 33 -7.70 4.15 -9.03
N LYS A 34 -8.00 2.85 -9.04
CA LYS A 34 -9.22 2.33 -9.66
C LYS A 34 -10.23 2.05 -8.56
N PHE A 35 -11.50 2.28 -8.87
CA PHE A 35 -12.59 2.18 -7.93
C PHE A 35 -13.89 1.87 -8.69
N GLU A 36 -14.86 1.30 -7.99
CA GLU A 36 -16.21 1.08 -8.47
C GLU A 36 -17.00 2.39 -8.40
N ASN A 37 -17.54 2.82 -9.54
CA ASN A 37 -18.42 4.00 -9.60
C ASN A 37 -19.79 3.66 -9.04
N ARG A 38 -20.25 4.48 -8.09
CA ARG A 38 -21.59 4.41 -7.54
C ARG A 38 -22.36 5.70 -7.88
N GLN A 39 -23.58 5.58 -8.40
CA GLN A 39 -24.33 6.73 -8.96
C GLN A 39 -24.76 7.76 -7.89
N ASP A 40 -24.90 7.32 -6.65
CA ASP A 40 -25.21 8.11 -5.47
C ASP A 40 -24.03 8.95 -4.97
N TYR A 41 -22.82 8.68 -5.45
CA TYR A 41 -21.60 9.40 -5.09
C TYR A 41 -21.17 10.39 -6.17
N GLN A 42 -20.82 11.59 -5.74
CA GLN A 42 -20.28 12.63 -6.63
C GLN A 42 -18.75 12.67 -6.53
N PRO A 43 -18.02 12.92 -7.64
CA PRO A 43 -16.57 12.99 -7.63
C PRO A 43 -16.05 14.25 -6.93
N ILE A 44 -14.98 14.10 -6.15
CA ILE A 44 -14.20 15.21 -5.60
C ILE A 44 -12.97 15.42 -6.48
N PHE A 45 -12.74 16.65 -6.94
CA PHE A 45 -11.59 17.00 -7.77
C PHE A 45 -10.63 17.95 -7.08
N ASP A 46 -9.34 17.70 -7.26
CA ASP A 46 -8.25 18.64 -6.97
C ASP A 46 -7.39 18.76 -8.23
N ASN A 47 -7.18 19.99 -8.73
CA ASN A 47 -6.40 20.27 -9.94
C ASN A 47 -6.79 19.38 -11.16
N LYS A 48 -8.10 19.18 -11.38
CA LYS A 48 -8.68 18.30 -12.42
C LYS A 48 -8.41 16.80 -12.26
N GLN A 49 -7.74 16.39 -11.17
CA GLN A 49 -7.60 14.99 -10.81
C GLN A 49 -8.68 14.63 -9.81
N GLN A 50 -9.35 13.50 -10.03
CA GLN A 50 -10.29 12.99 -9.04
C GLN A 50 -9.49 12.46 -7.84
N VAL A 51 -9.79 12.98 -6.66
CA VAL A 51 -9.12 12.63 -5.39
C VAL A 51 -10.05 11.93 -4.41
N GLY A 52 -11.33 11.80 -4.75
CA GLY A 52 -12.30 11.15 -3.88
C GLY A 52 -13.72 11.12 -4.44
N LEU A 53 -14.63 10.74 -3.54
CA LEU A 53 -16.06 10.63 -3.76
C LEU A 53 -16.79 11.24 -2.55
N THR A 54 -17.94 11.86 -2.76
CA THR A 54 -18.74 12.47 -1.69
C THR A 54 -20.20 12.07 -1.79
N ILE A 55 -20.86 11.93 -0.64
CA ILE A 55 -22.30 11.72 -0.53
C ILE A 55 -22.85 12.58 0.62
N SER A 56 -24.05 13.10 0.43
CA SER A 56 -24.79 13.76 1.51
C SER A 56 -25.97 12.89 1.94
N SER A 57 -25.96 12.49 3.21
CA SER A 57 -27.07 11.78 3.85
C SER A 57 -28.15 12.74 4.31
N ASN A 58 -29.41 12.29 4.23
CA ASN A 58 -30.56 13.03 4.75
C ASN A 58 -30.72 12.79 6.27
N VAL A 59 -31.28 13.78 6.96
CA VAL A 59 -31.44 13.83 8.45
C VAL A 59 -32.15 12.62 9.08
N SER A 60 -32.87 11.81 8.30
CA SER A 60 -33.56 10.62 8.81
C SER A 60 -32.63 9.41 9.02
N GLN A 61 -31.42 9.44 8.47
CA GLN A 61 -30.43 8.37 8.65
C GLN A 61 -29.59 8.66 9.88
N THR A 62 -29.79 7.87 10.94
CA THR A 62 -29.04 7.96 12.20
C THR A 62 -27.66 7.32 12.09
N GLU A 63 -27.45 6.48 11.09
CA GLU A 63 -26.21 5.77 10.83
C GLU A 63 -25.87 5.86 9.34
N HIS A 64 -24.58 5.83 9.06
CA HIS A 64 -24.03 5.82 7.72
C HIS A 64 -23.17 4.56 7.55
N GLU A 65 -23.52 3.74 6.57
CA GLU A 65 -22.75 2.57 6.20
C GLU A 65 -21.51 2.99 5.41
N ILE A 66 -20.34 2.51 5.83
CA ILE A 66 -19.09 2.75 5.13
C ILE A 66 -19.12 2.01 3.80
N ALA A 67 -18.99 2.74 2.70
CA ALA A 67 -19.16 2.21 1.37
C ALA A 67 -17.95 1.37 0.91
N ASP A 68 -18.25 0.29 0.18
CA ASP A 68 -17.27 -0.44 -0.61
C ASP A 68 -17.14 0.19 -2.00
N PHE A 69 -15.92 0.63 -2.33
CA PHE A 69 -15.56 1.13 -3.65
C PHE A 69 -14.57 0.22 -4.38
N SER A 70 -14.27 -0.97 -3.85
CA SER A 70 -13.30 -1.91 -4.42
C SER A 70 -11.99 -1.22 -4.82
N LEU A 71 -11.46 -0.38 -3.92
CA LEU A 71 -10.31 0.47 -4.21
C LEU A 71 -9.07 -0.38 -4.53
N THR A 72 -8.40 -0.07 -5.63
CA THR A 72 -7.12 -0.68 -5.98
C THR A 72 -6.09 0.36 -6.37
N LEU A 73 -4.86 0.16 -5.90
CA LEU A 73 -3.69 0.98 -6.20
C LEU A 73 -2.51 0.04 -6.50
N PRO A 74 -1.84 0.16 -7.67
CA PRO A 74 -0.73 -0.74 -8.00
C PRO A 74 0.37 -0.71 -6.93
N GLY A 75 0.75 -1.88 -6.42
CA GLY A 75 1.79 -2.01 -5.40
C GLY A 75 1.32 -1.82 -3.95
N TYR A 76 0.02 -1.56 -3.72
CA TYR A 76 -0.51 -1.34 -2.36
C TYR A 76 -1.80 -2.13 -2.13
N HIS A 77 -1.98 -2.52 -0.88
CA HIS A 77 -3.22 -3.05 -0.31
C HIS A 77 -4.00 -1.90 0.35
N PHE A 78 -5.31 -1.85 0.13
CA PHE A 78 -6.21 -0.93 0.82
C PHE A 78 -6.61 -1.54 2.17
N GLU A 79 -6.29 -0.87 3.26
CA GLU A 79 -6.54 -1.37 4.62
C GLU A 79 -7.89 -0.92 5.18
N GLY A 80 -8.41 0.21 4.72
CA GLY A 80 -9.62 0.82 5.27
C GLY A 80 -9.56 2.34 5.33
N TRP A 81 -10.52 2.92 6.04
CA TRP A 81 -10.76 4.34 6.14
C TRP A 81 -10.38 4.87 7.52
N LYS A 82 -9.55 5.91 7.55
CA LYS A 82 -9.38 6.75 8.73
C LYS A 82 -10.43 7.86 8.67
N ILE A 83 -11.28 7.96 9.69
CA ILE A 83 -12.37 8.94 9.72
C ILE A 83 -11.98 10.14 10.58
N VAL A 84 -12.16 11.35 10.03
CA VAL A 84 -11.97 12.63 10.69
C VAL A 84 -13.28 13.40 10.67
N ARG A 85 -13.75 13.84 11.83
CA ARG A 85 -14.97 14.64 12.00
C ARG A 85 -14.61 16.09 12.30
N ASP A 86 -15.34 17.01 11.66
CA ASP A 86 -15.20 18.47 11.84
C ASP A 86 -13.74 18.96 11.72
N SER A 87 -12.95 18.31 10.85
CA SER A 87 -11.51 18.52 10.63
C SER A 87 -10.57 18.34 11.84
N HIS A 88 -11.09 18.05 13.04
CA HIS A 88 -10.29 18.08 14.27
C HIS A 88 -10.33 16.80 15.12
N TYR A 89 -11.25 15.88 14.84
CA TYR A 89 -11.47 14.70 15.67
C TYR A 89 -11.34 13.42 14.86
N VAL A 90 -10.33 12.60 15.13
CA VAL A 90 -10.23 11.26 14.54
C VAL A 90 -11.17 10.32 15.28
N ILE A 91 -11.97 9.54 14.53
CA ILE A 91 -12.90 8.56 15.08
C ILE A 91 -12.28 7.15 14.92
N PRO A 92 -11.82 6.51 16.01
CA PRO A 92 -11.36 5.13 15.96
C PRO A 92 -12.52 4.18 15.69
N HIS A 93 -12.26 3.05 15.03
CA HIS A 93 -13.23 1.97 14.93
C HIS A 93 -13.61 1.41 16.32
N ASN A 94 -14.84 0.90 16.46
CA ASN A 94 -15.41 0.53 17.77
C ASN A 94 -14.70 -0.64 18.47
N ILE A 95 -14.01 -1.51 17.72
CA ILE A 95 -13.20 -2.60 18.26
C ILE A 95 -11.81 -2.15 18.71
N SER A 96 -11.39 -0.94 18.34
CA SER A 96 -10.06 -0.44 18.64
C SER A 96 -9.89 -0.28 20.14
N ARG A 97 -8.81 -0.86 20.67
CA ARG A 97 -8.39 -0.65 22.06
C ARG A 97 -7.57 0.64 22.23
N GLU A 98 -7.22 1.28 21.12
CA GLU A 98 -6.54 2.58 21.10
C GLU A 98 -7.59 3.68 21.21
N GLN A 99 -7.63 4.36 22.36
CA GLN A 99 -8.36 5.62 22.45
C GLN A 99 -7.57 6.65 21.67
N ALA A 100 -8.12 7.16 20.56
CA ALA A 100 -7.61 8.33 19.87
C ALA A 100 -7.71 9.54 20.83
N ALA A 101 -6.72 9.67 21.72
CA ALA A 101 -6.66 10.73 22.69
C ALA A 101 -6.50 12.05 21.94
N LEU A 102 -7.65 12.73 21.79
CA LEU A 102 -7.87 14.18 21.80
C LEU A 102 -6.77 15.04 21.16
N TYR A 103 -7.20 15.84 20.19
CA TYR A 103 -6.51 16.95 19.51
C TYR A 103 -5.87 16.59 18.16
N ALA A 104 -6.54 16.98 17.08
CA ALA A 104 -5.86 17.46 15.87
C ALA A 104 -5.36 18.89 16.13
N GLY A 105 -4.09 19.03 16.52
CA GLY A 105 -3.33 20.26 16.30
C GLY A 105 -2.43 20.09 15.08
N GLU A 106 -1.83 21.18 14.60
CA GLU A 106 -0.93 21.21 13.43
C GLU A 106 0.26 20.22 13.51
N ASN A 107 0.56 19.69 14.71
CA ASN A 107 1.62 18.72 14.98
C ASN A 107 1.12 17.37 15.55
N SER A 108 -0.19 17.12 15.56
CA SER A 108 -0.73 15.85 16.03
C SER A 108 -0.55 14.80 14.94
N ALA A 109 0.52 14.03 15.11
CA ALA A 109 0.94 12.94 14.27
C ALA A 109 -0.23 12.10 13.75
N LEU A 110 -0.27 11.86 12.44
CA LEU A 110 -0.47 10.53 11.85
C LEU A 110 -0.06 10.57 10.38
N HIS A 111 1.17 11.02 10.14
CA HIS A 111 1.98 10.57 9.00
C HIS A 111 2.85 9.41 9.48
N LYS A 112 2.20 8.30 9.82
CA LYS A 112 2.80 6.98 9.74
C LYS A 112 1.74 6.09 9.16
N THR A 113 2.10 5.42 8.08
CA THR A 113 1.49 4.21 7.53
C THR A 113 1.50 3.07 8.56
N GLY A 114 1.03 3.31 9.79
CA GLY A 114 1.24 2.46 10.96
C GLY A 114 0.16 2.65 12.02
N ILE A 115 -1.05 2.98 11.59
CA ILE A 115 -2.26 2.80 12.40
C ILE A 115 -2.52 1.29 12.47
N SER A 116 -2.81 0.74 13.65
CA SER A 116 -3.23 -0.67 13.77
C SER A 116 -4.48 -0.90 12.89
N PRO A 117 -4.58 -1.99 12.11
CA PRO A 117 -5.76 -2.27 11.30
C PRO A 117 -7.08 -2.18 12.08
N ASP A 118 -7.08 -2.54 13.37
CA ASP A 118 -8.23 -2.49 14.28
C ASP A 118 -8.79 -1.07 14.51
N PHE A 119 -8.07 -0.03 14.12
CA PHE A 119 -8.50 1.37 14.20
C PHE A 119 -9.28 1.82 12.96
N LEU A 120 -9.10 1.14 11.83
CA LEU A 120 -9.65 1.55 10.54
C LEU A 120 -11.10 1.08 10.40
N TRP A 121 -11.88 1.91 9.70
CA TRP A 121 -13.24 1.57 9.33
C TRP A 121 -13.23 0.91 7.96
N THR A 122 -13.94 -0.19 7.81
CA THR A 122 -14.00 -1.02 6.62
C THR A 122 -15.40 -0.99 6.00
N ALA A 123 -15.52 -1.48 4.77
CA ALA A 123 -16.81 -1.51 4.11
C ALA A 123 -17.83 -2.37 4.86
N GLY A 124 -19.06 -1.87 5.00
CA GLY A 124 -20.13 -2.51 5.76
C GLY A 124 -20.16 -2.15 7.24
N ASP A 125 -19.16 -1.43 7.75
CA ASP A 125 -19.23 -0.86 9.11
C ASP A 125 -20.27 0.27 9.18
N TYR A 126 -20.86 0.49 10.35
CA TYR A 126 -21.88 1.52 10.58
C TYR A 126 -21.38 2.61 11.51
N LEU A 127 -21.29 3.84 10.99
CA LEU A 127 -20.89 5.03 11.73
C LEU A 127 -22.13 5.80 12.21
N GLN A 128 -22.19 6.14 13.50
CA GLN A 128 -23.23 7.02 14.02
C GLN A 128 -23.10 8.43 13.44
N ASN A 129 -24.20 8.91 12.83
CA ASN A 129 -24.27 10.18 12.14
C ASN A 129 -24.65 11.31 13.11
N VAL A 130 -23.65 11.84 13.80
CA VAL A 130 -23.80 12.93 14.80
C VAL A 130 -23.10 14.23 14.41
N GLY A 131 -22.24 14.19 13.38
CA GLY A 131 -21.52 15.34 12.84
C GLY A 131 -22.23 15.97 11.64
N LYS A 132 -21.71 17.11 11.17
CA LYS A 132 -22.16 17.73 9.91
C LYS A 132 -21.35 17.24 8.72
N GLU A 133 -20.09 16.87 8.97
CA GLU A 133 -19.15 16.46 7.93
C GLU A 133 -18.16 15.44 8.49
N TYR A 134 -17.85 14.44 7.68
CA TYR A 134 -16.85 13.42 7.95
C TYR A 134 -15.94 13.25 6.73
N ASP A 135 -14.64 13.36 6.95
CA ASP A 135 -13.61 13.08 5.96
C ASP A 135 -13.02 11.69 6.23
N LEU A 136 -13.17 10.80 5.26
CA LEU A 136 -12.64 9.45 5.28
C LEU A 136 -11.40 9.40 4.38
N TYR A 137 -10.25 9.09 4.96
CA TYR A 137 -8.98 9.00 4.23
C TYR A 137 -8.55 7.55 4.10
N ALA A 138 -8.44 7.07 2.86
CA ALA A 138 -7.98 5.73 2.58
C ALA A 138 -6.57 5.48 3.14
N GLN A 139 -6.37 4.33 3.77
CA GLN A 139 -5.07 3.88 4.27
C GLN A 139 -4.56 2.73 3.40
N TRP A 140 -3.25 2.73 3.15
CA TRP A 140 -2.60 1.85 2.19
C TRP A 140 -1.34 1.23 2.79
N THR A 141 -1.15 -0.06 2.57
CA THR A 141 0.08 -0.79 2.94
C THR A 141 0.77 -1.28 1.67
N PRO A 142 2.09 -1.09 1.48
CA PRO A 142 2.81 -1.67 0.36
C PRO A 142 2.68 -3.18 0.33
N LEU A 143 2.37 -3.75 -0.85
CA LEU A 143 2.33 -5.20 -1.03
C LEU A 143 3.74 -5.79 -0.94
N GLU A 144 3.85 -6.91 -0.23
CA GLU A 144 5.07 -7.71 -0.18
C GLU A 144 5.10 -8.68 -1.37
N TYR A 145 6.21 -8.66 -2.10
CA TYR A 145 6.48 -9.55 -3.21
C TYR A 145 7.64 -10.46 -2.89
N GLU A 146 7.44 -11.76 -3.11
CA GLU A 146 8.43 -12.80 -2.84
C GLU A 146 9.68 -12.64 -3.70
N ILE A 147 10.84 -12.78 -3.06
CA ILE A 147 12.15 -12.93 -3.72
C ILE A 147 12.53 -14.40 -3.69
N ARG A 148 12.57 -15.01 -4.86
CA ARG A 148 12.90 -16.43 -5.02
C ARG A 148 14.33 -16.59 -5.41
N TYR A 149 15.08 -17.33 -4.62
CA TYR A 149 16.44 -17.68 -4.96
C TYR A 149 16.51 -18.97 -5.75
N SER A 150 17.44 -19.00 -6.69
CA SER A 150 17.74 -20.11 -7.57
C SER A 150 19.20 -20.01 -7.96
N SER A 151 19.69 -21.04 -8.60
CA SER A 151 21.00 -21.09 -9.21
C SER A 151 20.89 -21.79 -10.55
N ARG A 152 21.91 -21.64 -11.39
CA ARG A 152 22.14 -22.58 -12.49
C ARG A 152 23.08 -23.65 -11.93
N THR A 153 22.64 -24.92 -11.89
CA THR A 153 23.56 -26.01 -11.54
C THR A 153 24.61 -26.12 -12.64
N ILE A 154 25.88 -25.89 -12.29
CA ILE A 154 26.98 -26.19 -13.20
C ILE A 154 27.33 -27.68 -13.00
N ASN A 155 27.37 -28.44 -14.09
CA ASN A 155 27.80 -29.85 -14.10
C ASN A 155 27.05 -30.80 -13.12
N LYS A 156 25.77 -30.52 -12.82
CA LYS A 156 24.96 -31.28 -11.83
C LYS A 156 25.51 -31.29 -10.41
N VAL A 157 26.39 -30.34 -10.06
CA VAL A 157 26.85 -30.17 -8.69
C VAL A 157 25.70 -29.61 -7.86
N GLU A 158 25.37 -30.30 -6.77
CA GLU A 158 24.35 -29.84 -5.83
C GLU A 158 24.85 -28.60 -5.08
N LEU A 159 23.97 -27.63 -4.92
CA LEU A 159 24.24 -26.47 -4.08
C LEU A 159 23.81 -26.78 -2.66
N SER A 160 24.76 -26.65 -1.75
CA SER A 160 24.49 -26.75 -0.32
C SER A 160 23.97 -25.40 0.18
N TRP A 161 22.66 -25.16 0.10
CA TRP A 161 22.10 -23.91 0.61
C TRP A 161 20.65 -24.00 1.13
N THR A 162 20.38 -23.25 2.20
CA THR A 162 19.05 -22.96 2.72
C THR A 162 18.71 -21.50 2.41
N HIS A 163 17.82 -21.32 1.44
CA HIS A 163 17.35 -20.02 0.96
C HIS A 163 16.44 -19.37 2.01
N PRO A 164 16.74 -18.16 2.52
CA PRO A 164 15.77 -17.41 3.31
C PRO A 164 14.63 -16.90 2.43
N SER A 165 13.44 -16.78 3.02
CA SER A 165 12.32 -16.05 2.41
C SER A 165 12.57 -14.56 2.58
N ASP A 166 12.83 -13.86 1.49
CA ASP A 166 12.93 -12.40 1.47
C ASP A 166 11.78 -11.79 0.66
N VAL A 167 11.46 -10.54 0.97
CA VAL A 167 10.41 -9.77 0.30
C VAL A 167 10.91 -8.40 -0.13
N ARG A 168 10.40 -7.93 -1.25
CA ARG A 168 10.50 -6.53 -1.69
C ARG A 168 9.12 -5.91 -1.75
N THR A 169 9.06 -4.58 -1.79
CA THR A 169 7.82 -3.85 -2.02
C THR A 169 8.02 -2.82 -3.13
N VAL A 170 6.95 -2.13 -3.51
CA VAL A 170 7.03 -0.98 -4.43
C VAL A 170 7.83 0.19 -3.84
N GLU A 171 8.02 0.25 -2.51
CA GLU A 171 8.76 1.32 -1.83
C GLU A 171 10.20 0.96 -1.44
N LYS A 172 10.51 -0.34 -1.33
CA LYS A 172 11.75 -0.81 -0.70
C LYS A 172 12.62 -1.58 -1.69
N ASN A 173 13.82 -1.05 -1.91
CA ASN A 173 14.89 -1.76 -2.61
C ASN A 173 15.32 -2.98 -1.79
N PHE A 174 15.81 -4.00 -2.49
CA PHE A 174 16.36 -5.20 -1.87
C PHE A 174 17.84 -5.34 -2.23
N ILE A 175 18.67 -5.72 -1.26
CA ILE A 175 20.08 -6.04 -1.49
C ILE A 175 20.27 -7.50 -1.07
N PRO A 176 20.59 -8.41 -2.00
CA PRO A 176 20.96 -9.77 -1.65
C PRO A 176 22.22 -9.73 -0.78
N TYR A 177 22.12 -10.23 0.45
CA TYR A 177 23.28 -10.35 1.36
C TYR A 177 23.90 -11.74 1.33
N LEU A 178 23.25 -12.69 0.63
CA LEU A 178 23.63 -14.09 0.60
C LEU A 178 24.66 -14.33 -0.50
N LYS A 179 25.70 -15.08 -0.14
CA LYS A 179 26.73 -15.57 -1.05
C LYS A 179 26.68 -17.09 -1.02
N PRO A 180 26.03 -17.72 -2.00
CA PRO A 180 25.98 -19.18 -2.06
C PRO A 180 27.39 -19.71 -2.40
N GLU A 181 27.71 -20.88 -1.85
CA GLU A 181 28.97 -21.58 -2.12
C GLU A 181 28.71 -22.73 -3.10
N LEU A 182 29.60 -22.87 -4.09
CA LEU A 182 29.60 -23.98 -5.04
C LEU A 182 31.02 -24.52 -5.13
N ARG A 183 31.23 -25.80 -4.82
CA ARG A 183 32.57 -26.38 -4.74
C ARG A 183 33.30 -26.30 -6.09
N GLY A 184 34.48 -25.66 -6.10
CA GLY A 184 35.32 -25.49 -7.30
C GLY A 184 34.93 -24.30 -8.17
N TYR A 185 34.11 -23.39 -7.64
CA TYR A 185 33.65 -22.20 -8.33
C TYR A 185 33.55 -21.01 -7.37
N ASP A 186 33.97 -19.83 -7.84
CA ASP A 186 33.80 -18.56 -7.15
C ASP A 186 32.43 -17.95 -7.44
N PHE A 187 31.79 -17.38 -6.41
CA PHE A 187 30.53 -16.67 -6.57
C PHE A 187 30.73 -15.31 -7.25
N ALA A 188 30.24 -15.16 -8.48
CA ALA A 188 30.40 -13.97 -9.30
C ALA A 188 29.27 -12.94 -9.10
N GLY A 189 28.10 -13.35 -8.61
CA GLY A 189 26.98 -12.45 -8.36
C GLY A 189 25.60 -13.05 -8.64
N TRP A 190 24.62 -12.17 -8.78
CA TRP A 190 23.21 -12.52 -8.96
C TRP A 190 22.66 -11.95 -10.26
N THR A 191 22.03 -12.74 -11.11
CA THR A 191 21.16 -12.24 -12.20
C THR A 191 19.72 -12.31 -11.75
N SER A 192 18.86 -11.41 -12.23
CA SER A 192 17.46 -11.37 -11.81
C SER A 192 16.51 -11.62 -12.98
N ILE A 193 15.37 -12.25 -12.70
CA ILE A 193 14.26 -12.38 -13.63
C ILE A 193 13.08 -11.65 -13.00
N VAL A 194 12.61 -10.61 -13.68
CA VAL A 194 11.45 -9.80 -13.30
C VAL A 194 10.43 -9.93 -14.42
N ASP A 195 9.20 -10.37 -14.10
CA ASP A 195 8.12 -10.57 -15.09
C ASP A 195 8.56 -11.38 -16.33
N SER A 196 9.28 -12.47 -16.13
CA SER A 196 9.85 -13.34 -17.19
C SER A 196 10.93 -12.70 -18.07
N THR A 197 11.39 -11.50 -17.72
CA THR A 197 12.50 -10.82 -18.40
C THR A 197 13.77 -10.98 -17.58
N GLU A 198 14.82 -11.58 -18.15
CA GLU A 198 16.13 -11.69 -17.52
C GLU A 198 16.86 -10.34 -17.57
N GLN A 199 17.26 -9.85 -16.42
CA GLN A 199 18.08 -8.66 -16.22
C GLN A 199 19.44 -9.09 -15.69
N THR A 200 20.45 -8.98 -16.55
CA THR A 200 21.83 -9.32 -16.20
C THR A 200 22.34 -8.39 -15.12
N ILE A 201 22.75 -8.96 -14.00
CA ILE A 201 23.36 -8.25 -12.87
C ILE A 201 24.56 -9.09 -12.41
N PHE A 202 25.69 -8.45 -12.11
CA PHE A 202 26.94 -9.11 -11.73
C PHE A 202 27.79 -8.18 -10.85
N GLU A 203 27.36 -7.99 -9.61
CA GLU A 203 28.21 -7.75 -8.45
C GLU A 203 27.54 -8.45 -7.24
N PRO A 204 28.28 -8.96 -6.24
CA PRO A 204 27.69 -9.73 -5.15
C PRO A 204 26.73 -8.93 -4.25
N TYR A 205 26.71 -7.61 -4.36
CA TYR A 205 25.89 -6.70 -3.54
C TYR A 205 25.01 -5.75 -4.38
N THR A 206 24.61 -6.14 -5.59
CA THR A 206 23.78 -5.27 -6.42
C THR A 206 22.40 -5.01 -5.78
N ILE A 207 21.95 -3.77 -5.87
CA ILE A 207 20.62 -3.35 -5.44
C ILE A 207 19.59 -3.80 -6.47
N ILE A 208 18.65 -4.65 -6.06
CA ILE A 208 17.42 -4.88 -6.79
C ILE A 208 16.47 -3.71 -6.50
N PRO A 209 16.05 -2.96 -7.53
CA PRO A 209 15.18 -1.82 -7.31
C PRO A 209 13.82 -2.24 -6.75
N ALA A 210 13.23 -1.35 -5.96
CA ALA A 210 11.84 -1.43 -5.55
C ALA A 210 10.94 -1.55 -6.79
N GLY A 211 9.81 -2.25 -6.64
CA GLY A 211 8.87 -2.40 -7.74
C GLY A 211 7.77 -3.39 -7.44
N ILE A 212 6.98 -3.68 -8.47
CA ILE A 212 5.78 -4.52 -8.39
C ILE A 212 6.13 -5.92 -8.92
N GLY A 213 5.67 -6.95 -8.20
CA GLY A 213 5.76 -8.35 -8.63
C GLY A 213 6.92 -9.15 -8.00
N PRO A 214 6.87 -10.48 -8.08
CA PRO A 214 7.95 -11.34 -7.57
C PRO A 214 9.23 -11.18 -8.39
N VAL A 215 10.37 -11.48 -7.78
CA VAL A 215 11.68 -11.49 -8.47
C VAL A 215 12.33 -12.84 -8.25
N LYS A 216 12.86 -13.44 -9.32
CA LYS A 216 13.71 -14.63 -9.20
C LYS A 216 15.17 -14.21 -9.34
N LEU A 217 15.98 -14.51 -8.34
CA LEU A 217 17.42 -14.35 -8.35
C LEU A 217 18.09 -15.67 -8.73
N ILE A 218 19.06 -15.61 -9.62
CA ILE A 218 19.84 -16.74 -10.07
C ILE A 218 21.31 -16.47 -9.74
N ALA A 219 21.90 -17.32 -8.90
CA ALA A 219 23.31 -17.26 -8.56
C ALA A 219 24.18 -17.58 -9.78
N LEU A 220 25.26 -16.83 -9.93
CA LEU A 220 26.24 -16.94 -10.99
C LEU A 220 27.61 -17.26 -10.40
N PHE A 221 28.31 -18.16 -11.07
CA PHE A 221 29.56 -18.74 -10.59
C PHE A 221 30.58 -18.77 -11.72
N GLU A 222 31.85 -18.55 -11.38
CA GLU A 222 33.01 -18.59 -12.27
C GLU A 222 33.97 -19.71 -11.80
N GLU A 223 34.71 -20.33 -12.71
CA GLU A 223 35.66 -21.39 -12.35
C GLU A 223 36.83 -20.82 -11.53
N GLU A 224 37.20 -21.51 -10.45
CA GLU A 224 38.44 -21.20 -9.71
C GLU A 224 39.64 -21.56 -10.61
N PHE A 225 40.44 -20.56 -11.01
CA PHE A 225 41.66 -20.75 -11.81
C PHE A 225 42.90 -21.07 -10.97
#